data_AF-A0A2H4FRY2-F1
#
_entry.id   AF-A0A2H4FRY2-F1
#
_cell.length_a   1.000
_cell.length_b   1.000
_cell.length_c   1.000
_cell.angle_alpha   90.00
_cell.angle_beta   90.00
_cell.angle_gamma   90.00
#
_symmetry.space_group_name_H-M   'P 1'
#
loop_
_entity.id
_entity.type
_entity.pdbx_description
1 polymer ?
#
loop_
_entity_poly.entity_id
_entity_poly.type
_entity_poly.pdbx_seq_one_letter_code
_entity_poly.pdbx_strand_id
1 'polypeptide(L)'
;MKWINHFLNSKIPFYTYKLNKNDSIIYTQQITTNRPLILLHGIVYVLKIFTNQEIITLAILESGNIIYNPIPTENCYYKIIALKETFVISFSWKDLINNSQYIANSFTADFLKSYGKTIQKYEAMNNILAHKYVKNRVIQLILVLLRDLSTIKKKILLYHTIYRKLLWVS
;
A
#
# COMPACT_ATOMS: atom_id res chain seq x y z
N MET A 1 -16.00 2.46 5.95
CA MET A 1 -16.20 2.19 7.40
C MET A 1 -16.31 0.70 7.75
N LYS A 2 -16.48 -0.23 6.78
CA LYS A 2 -16.58 -1.68 7.03
C LYS A 2 -15.48 -2.25 7.94
N TRP A 3 -14.22 -1.84 7.74
CA TRP A 3 -13.10 -2.28 8.57
C TRP A 3 -13.27 -1.92 10.04
N ILE A 4 -13.61 -0.68 10.36
CA ILE A 4 -13.80 -0.26 11.76
C ILE A 4 -14.82 -1.16 12.47
N ASN A 5 -15.96 -1.42 11.83
CA ASN A 5 -16.99 -2.31 12.39
C ASN A 5 -16.48 -3.74 12.58
N HIS A 6 -15.74 -4.24 11.60
CA HIS A 6 -15.08 -5.54 11.64
C HIS A 6 -14.14 -5.70 12.83
N PHE A 7 -13.27 -4.71 13.08
CA PHE A 7 -12.36 -4.70 14.22
C PHE A 7 -13.10 -4.58 15.56
N LEU A 8 -14.11 -3.69 15.65
CA LEU A 8 -14.91 -3.51 16.87
C LEU A 8 -15.68 -4.79 17.24
N ASN A 9 -16.37 -5.40 16.28
CA ASN A 9 -17.15 -6.62 16.50
C ASN A 9 -16.27 -7.82 16.87
N SER A 10 -15.05 -7.86 16.33
CA SER A 10 -14.08 -8.92 16.61
C SER A 10 -13.24 -8.65 17.86
N LYS A 11 -13.48 -7.53 18.57
CA LYS A 11 -12.71 -7.08 19.75
C LYS A 11 -11.20 -6.99 19.51
N ILE A 12 -10.78 -6.72 18.26
CA ILE A 12 -9.37 -6.58 17.91
C ILE A 12 -8.96 -5.12 18.17
N PRO A 13 -8.00 -4.85 19.06
CA PRO A 13 -7.46 -3.51 19.24
C PRO A 13 -6.82 -2.98 17.95
N PHE A 14 -7.07 -1.71 17.65
CA PHE A 14 -6.52 -1.07 16.47
C PHE A 14 -6.28 0.42 16.70
N TYR A 15 -5.36 0.98 15.92
CA TYR A 15 -5.06 2.41 15.90
C TYR A 15 -5.43 2.98 14.53
N THR A 16 -5.96 4.20 14.51
CA THR A 16 -6.20 4.94 13.28
C THR A 16 -5.19 6.07 13.16
N TYR A 17 -4.61 6.22 11.97
CA TYR A 17 -3.68 7.31 11.68
C TYR A 17 -4.18 8.09 10.48
N LYS A 18 -4.01 9.40 10.55
CA LYS A 18 -4.19 10.33 9.44
C LYS A 18 -2.81 10.72 8.92
N LEU A 19 -2.58 10.49 7.63
CA LEU A 19 -1.39 10.90 6.91
C LEU A 19 -1.77 12.06 5.99
N ASN A 20 -1.10 13.19 6.13
CA ASN A 20 -1.20 14.28 5.17
C ASN A 20 -0.45 13.92 3.89
N LYS A 21 -0.66 14.72 2.84
CA LYS A 21 0.06 14.54 1.58
C LYS A 21 1.57 14.62 1.83
N ASN A 22 2.30 13.63 1.29
CA ASN A 22 3.74 13.39 1.45
C ASN A 22 4.20 12.90 2.83
N ASP A 23 3.30 12.74 3.81
CA ASP A 23 3.66 12.03 5.03
C ASP A 23 4.02 10.58 4.70
N SER A 24 4.91 10.00 5.51
CA SER A 24 5.43 8.68 5.24
C SER A 24 5.52 7.79 6.47
N ILE A 25 5.26 6.50 6.26
CA ILE A 25 5.52 5.44 7.21
C ILE A 25 6.78 4.70 6.73
N ILE A 26 7.75 4.52 7.62
CA ILE A 26 9.04 3.90 7.31
C ILE A 26 9.14 2.57 8.06
N TYR A 27 9.51 1.51 7.34
CA TYR A 27 9.86 0.21 7.91
C TYR A 27 11.37 -0.01 7.75
N THR A 28 12.08 0.03 8.87
CA THR A 28 13.50 -0.28 8.97
C THR A 28 13.69 -1.61 9.69
N GLN A 29 14.86 -2.23 9.52
CA GLN A 29 15.19 -3.51 10.18
C GLN A 29 15.07 -3.45 11.71
N GLN A 30 15.26 -2.26 12.30
CA GLN A 30 15.15 -2.04 13.74
C GLN A 30 13.69 -2.02 14.23
N ILE A 31 12.72 -1.74 13.35
CA ILE A 31 11.30 -1.63 13.66
C ILE A 31 10.58 -2.87 13.12
N THR A 32 10.79 -4.02 13.77
CA THR A 32 10.13 -5.29 13.42
C THR A 32 8.76 -5.47 14.09
N THR A 33 8.00 -4.39 14.27
CA THR A 33 6.66 -4.53 14.86
C THR A 33 5.72 -5.10 13.81
N ASN A 34 5.28 -6.36 13.96
CA ASN A 34 4.37 -7.07 13.06
C ASN A 34 2.95 -6.44 13.03
N ARG A 35 2.86 -5.25 12.43
CA ARG A 35 1.71 -4.34 12.47
C ARG A 35 1.24 -3.97 11.06
N PRO A 36 0.49 -4.86 10.40
CA PRO A 36 -0.11 -4.58 9.10
C PRO A 36 -0.94 -3.30 9.11
N LEU A 37 -1.01 -2.67 7.95
CA LEU A 37 -1.81 -1.47 7.72
C LEU A 37 -2.95 -1.75 6.74
N ILE A 38 -4.13 -1.24 7.04
CA ILE A 38 -5.26 -1.25 6.11
C ILE A 38 -5.56 0.18 5.67
N LEU A 39 -5.54 0.43 4.36
CA LEU A 39 -5.89 1.74 3.81
C LEU A 39 -7.41 1.92 3.85
N LEU A 40 -7.92 2.82 4.70
CA LEU A 40 -9.35 3.15 4.78
C LEU A 40 -9.77 4.13 3.68
N HIS A 41 -8.93 5.12 3.46
CA HIS A 41 -9.12 6.16 2.47
C HIS A 41 -7.74 6.64 2.03
N GLY A 42 -7.56 6.99 0.76
CA GLY A 42 -6.31 7.58 0.30
C GLY A 42 -5.74 6.89 -0.92
N ILE A 43 -4.56 7.34 -1.31
CA ILE A 43 -3.69 6.64 -2.25
C ILE A 43 -2.29 6.80 -1.71
N VAL A 44 -1.54 5.69 -1.66
CA VAL A 44 -0.15 5.66 -1.25
C VAL A 44 0.68 4.98 -2.32
N TYR A 45 1.98 5.26 -2.36
CA TYR A 45 2.93 4.41 -3.05
C TYR A 45 3.87 3.76 -2.05
N VAL A 46 4.23 2.51 -2.31
CA VAL A 46 5.15 1.72 -1.51
C VAL A 46 6.49 1.69 -2.24
N LEU A 47 7.53 2.18 -1.58
CA LEU A 47 8.90 2.18 -2.07
C LEU A 47 9.74 1.15 -1.33
N LYS A 48 10.67 0.54 -2.05
CA LYS A 48 11.87 -0.10 -1.53
C LYS A 48 13.04 0.83 -1.81
N ILE A 49 13.78 1.21 -0.79
CA ILE A 49 14.91 2.13 -0.89
C ILE A 49 16.16 1.37 -0.44
N PHE A 50 17.15 1.29 -1.32
CA PHE A 50 18.40 0.59 -1.09
C PHE A 50 19.46 1.53 -0.52
N THR A 51 20.47 0.97 0.13
CA THR A 51 21.60 1.73 0.70
C THR A 51 22.43 2.45 -0.36
N ASN A 52 22.46 1.93 -1.59
CA ASN A 52 23.05 2.59 -2.77
C ASN A 52 22.16 3.72 -3.35
N GLN A 53 21.11 4.14 -2.64
CA GLN A 53 20.15 5.17 -3.03
C GLN A 53 19.22 4.80 -4.21
N GLU A 54 19.29 3.58 -4.72
CA GLU A 54 18.31 3.12 -5.70
C GLU A 54 16.92 3.04 -5.04
N ILE A 55 15.90 3.48 -5.78
CA ILE A 55 14.52 3.49 -5.31
C ILE A 55 13.67 2.70 -6.30
N ILE A 56 13.02 1.66 -5.80
CA ILE A 56 12.06 0.87 -6.56
C ILE A 56 10.67 1.12 -6.01
N THR A 57 9.74 1.51 -6.87
CA THR A 57 8.32 1.55 -6.50
C THR A 57 7.74 0.16 -6.64
N LEU A 58 7.24 -0.39 -5.53
CA LEU A 58 6.68 -1.74 -5.48
C LEU A 58 5.22 -1.77 -5.85
N ALA A 59 4.45 -0.75 -5.46
CA ALA A 59 3.04 -0.65 -5.80
C ALA A 59 2.48 0.75 -5.55
N ILE A 60 1.39 1.05 -6.24
CA ILE A 60 0.48 2.15 -5.91
C ILE A 60 -0.78 1.51 -5.33
N LEU A 61 -1.10 1.84 -4.09
CA LEU A 61 -2.17 1.23 -3.31
C LEU A 61 -3.23 2.27 -2.95
N GLU A 62 -4.47 1.82 -2.85
CA GLU A 62 -5.62 2.67 -2.59
C GLU A 62 -6.50 2.08 -1.48
N SER A 63 -7.62 2.74 -1.18
CA SER A 63 -8.59 2.26 -0.21
C SER A 63 -8.95 0.78 -0.41
N GLY A 64 -8.94 0.04 0.70
CA GLY A 64 -9.20 -1.40 0.73
C GLY A 64 -7.98 -2.28 0.45
N ASN A 65 -6.80 -1.71 0.16
CA ASN A 65 -5.57 -2.49 0.16
C ASN A 65 -5.03 -2.69 1.60
N ILE A 66 -4.48 -3.87 1.84
CA ILE A 66 -3.75 -4.20 3.07
C ILE A 66 -2.26 -4.21 2.76
N ILE A 67 -1.48 -3.48 3.55
CA ILE A 67 -0.03 -3.46 3.47
C ILE A 67 0.49 -4.35 4.59
N TYR A 68 1.05 -5.49 4.21
CA TYR A 68 1.81 -6.32 5.13
C TYR A 68 3.17 -5.68 5.40
N ASN A 69 3.68 -5.86 6.62
CA ASN A 69 5.01 -5.39 6.99
C ASN A 69 6.08 -6.04 6.10
N PRO A 70 6.67 -5.30 5.15
CA PRO A 70 7.76 -5.87 4.38
C PRO A 70 8.95 -6.04 5.32
N ILE A 71 9.52 -7.25 5.36
CA ILE A 71 10.69 -7.53 6.19
C ILE A 71 11.90 -6.86 5.52
N PRO A 72 12.51 -5.83 6.13
CA PRO A 72 13.69 -5.17 5.59
C PRO A 72 14.89 -6.11 5.66
N THR A 73 15.73 -6.08 4.63
CA THR A 73 17.07 -6.66 4.70
C THR A 73 18.07 -5.58 5.06
N GLU A 74 19.29 -5.94 5.45
CA GLU A 74 20.33 -4.98 5.89
C GLU A 74 20.56 -3.84 4.88
N ASN A 75 20.36 -4.13 3.58
CA ASN A 75 20.66 -3.20 2.49
C ASN A 75 19.44 -2.43 1.98
N CYS A 76 18.28 -2.54 2.62
CA CYS A 76 17.11 -1.78 2.20
C CYS A 76 16.12 -1.49 3.33
N TYR A 77 15.33 -0.44 3.13
CA TYR A 77 14.17 -0.15 3.95
C TYR A 77 12.96 0.13 3.07
N TYR A 78 11.77 0.06 3.65
CA TYR A 78 10.54 0.32 2.92
C TYR A 78 9.91 1.62 3.39
N LYS A 79 9.31 2.35 2.46
CA LYS A 79 8.66 3.63 2.74
C LYS A 79 7.31 3.69 2.04
N ILE A 80 6.25 3.87 2.82
CA ILE A 80 4.91 4.14 2.31
C ILE A 80 4.73 5.65 2.33
N ILE A 81 4.36 6.26 1.21
CA ILE A 81 4.15 7.71 1.12
C ILE A 81 2.73 8.01 0.65
N ALA A 82 2.03 8.88 1.37
CA ALA A 82 0.69 9.33 1.03
C ALA A 82 0.71 10.34 -0.13
N LEU A 83 0.01 10.04 -1.23
CA LEU A 83 -0.13 10.97 -2.39
C LEU A 83 -1.16 12.06 -2.16
N LYS A 84 -2.06 11.82 -1.20
CA LYS A 84 -3.12 12.72 -0.74
C LYS A 84 -3.45 12.35 0.71
N GLU A 85 -4.33 13.12 1.35
CA GLU A 85 -4.85 12.77 2.67
C GLU A 85 -5.31 11.29 2.70
N THR A 86 -4.70 10.54 3.62
CA THR A 86 -4.84 9.09 3.70
C THR A 86 -5.12 8.70 5.14
N PHE A 87 -6.11 7.83 5.34
CA PHE A 87 -6.46 7.24 6.62
C PHE A 87 -6.10 5.77 6.61
N VAL A 88 -5.38 5.32 7.64
CA VAL A 88 -4.93 3.94 7.78
C VAL A 88 -5.31 3.38 9.14
N ILE A 89 -5.64 2.09 9.18
CA ILE A 89 -5.73 1.31 10.41
C ILE A 89 -4.44 0.52 10.58
N SER A 90 -3.87 0.53 11.79
CA SER A 90 -2.82 -0.39 12.21
C SER A 90 -3.33 -1.31 13.29
N PHE A 91 -2.98 -2.59 13.21
CA PHE A 91 -3.34 -3.59 14.22
C PHE A 91 -2.21 -4.62 14.36
N SER A 92 -2.21 -5.39 15.45
CA SER A 92 -1.24 -6.47 15.66
C SER A 92 -1.77 -7.79 15.12
N TRP A 93 -0.93 -8.56 14.43
CA TRP A 93 -1.29 -9.93 14.07
C TRP A 93 -1.57 -10.82 15.29
N LYS A 94 -0.85 -10.60 16.39
CA LYS A 94 -1.10 -11.33 17.64
C LYS A 94 -2.52 -11.11 18.12
N ASP A 95 -3.00 -9.88 18.06
CA ASP A 95 -4.36 -9.54 18.50
C ASP A 95 -5.42 -10.15 17.57
N LEU A 96 -5.14 -10.22 16.27
CA LEU A 96 -6.02 -10.89 15.31
C LEU A 96 -6.11 -12.40 15.59
N ILE A 97 -4.98 -13.06 15.86
CA ILE A 97 -4.94 -14.50 16.18
C ILE A 97 -5.63 -14.77 17.52
N ASN A 98 -5.31 -13.99 18.56
CA ASN A 98 -5.85 -14.17 19.90
C ASN A 98 -7.37 -13.96 19.96
N ASN A 99 -7.92 -13.12 19.08
CA ASN A 99 -9.37 -12.86 19.00
C ASN A 99 -10.06 -13.64 17.87
N SER A 100 -9.41 -14.66 17.29
CA SER A 100 -9.93 -15.41 16.15
C SER A 100 -11.33 -16.01 16.38
N GLN A 101 -11.66 -16.36 17.61
CA GLN A 101 -12.98 -16.84 18.02
C GLN A 101 -14.14 -15.83 17.82
N TYR A 102 -13.83 -14.53 17.73
CA TYR A 102 -14.82 -13.47 17.48
C TYR A 102 -14.85 -13.00 16.02
N ILE A 103 -14.00 -13.57 15.17
CA ILE A 103 -13.90 -13.17 13.76
C ILE A 103 -15.01 -13.85 12.96
N ALA A 104 -15.92 -13.03 12.41
CA ALA A 104 -16.96 -13.53 11.52
C ALA A 104 -16.38 -13.97 10.16
N ASN A 105 -16.99 -14.96 9.53
CA ASN A 105 -16.60 -15.42 8.18
C ASN A 105 -16.54 -14.27 7.15
N SER A 106 -17.42 -13.27 7.29
CA SER A 106 -17.43 -12.08 6.43
C SER A 106 -16.17 -11.23 6.61
N PHE A 107 -15.64 -11.10 7.84
CA PHE A 107 -14.35 -10.45 8.09
C PHE A 107 -13.25 -11.17 7.34
N THR A 108 -13.15 -12.50 7.49
CA THR A 108 -12.10 -13.31 6.86
C THR A 108 -12.17 -13.20 5.33
N ALA A 109 -13.37 -13.28 4.75
CA ALA A 109 -13.57 -13.15 3.31
C ALA A 109 -13.12 -11.77 2.79
N ASP A 110 -13.49 -10.68 3.49
CA ASP A 110 -13.06 -9.33 3.12
C ASP A 110 -11.56 -9.13 3.28
N PHE A 111 -10.98 -9.72 4.32
CA PHE A 111 -9.55 -9.70 4.59
C PHE A 111 -8.77 -10.35 3.47
N LEU A 112 -9.14 -11.58 3.11
CA LEU A 112 -8.52 -12.32 2.01
C LEU A 112 -8.68 -11.60 0.67
N LYS A 113 -9.88 -11.07 0.39
CA LYS A 113 -10.13 -10.29 -0.83
C LYS A 113 -9.22 -9.07 -0.92
N SER A 114 -9.04 -8.37 0.20
CA SER A 114 -8.25 -7.14 0.28
C SER A 114 -6.74 -7.42 0.21
N TYR A 115 -6.32 -8.54 0.78
CA TYR A 115 -4.97 -9.06 0.63
C TYR A 115 -4.67 -9.44 -0.84
N GLY A 116 -5.56 -10.21 -1.47
CA GLY A 116 -5.46 -10.56 -2.89
C GLY A 116 -5.43 -9.33 -3.80
N LYS A 117 -6.24 -8.30 -3.50
CA LYS A 117 -6.19 -7.02 -4.20
C LYS A 117 -4.81 -6.37 -4.11
N THR A 118 -4.13 -6.43 -2.96
CA THR A 118 -2.77 -5.91 -2.82
C THR A 118 -1.76 -6.71 -3.63
N ILE A 119 -1.83 -8.05 -3.60
CA ILE A 119 -0.93 -8.91 -4.39
C ILE A 119 -1.02 -8.54 -5.88
N GLN A 120 -2.23 -8.41 -6.41
CA GLN A 120 -2.45 -8.01 -7.81
C GLN A 120 -1.81 -6.65 -8.15
N LYS A 121 -1.74 -5.71 -7.20
CA LYS A 121 -1.06 -4.42 -7.41
C LYS A 121 0.46 -4.60 -7.48
N TYR A 122 1.03 -5.45 -6.61
CA TYR A 122 2.46 -5.77 -6.67
C TYR A 122 2.83 -6.50 -7.97
N GLU A 123 2.03 -7.48 -8.39
CA GLU A 123 2.22 -8.19 -9.65
C GLU A 123 2.14 -7.25 -10.86
N ALA A 124 1.14 -6.35 -10.88
CA ALA A 124 1.00 -5.37 -11.95
C ALA A 124 2.22 -4.43 -12.03
N MET A 125 2.76 -3.99 -10.89
CA MET A 125 3.96 -3.15 -10.86
C MET A 125 5.21 -3.92 -11.29
N ASN A 126 5.37 -5.17 -10.84
CA ASN A 126 6.47 -6.02 -11.28
C ASN A 126 6.46 -6.21 -12.81
N ASN A 127 5.28 -6.43 -13.40
CA ASN A 127 5.11 -6.52 -14.85
C ASN A 127 5.49 -5.20 -15.55
N ILE A 128 5.16 -4.05 -14.97
CA ILE A 128 5.61 -2.74 -15.48
C ILE A 128 7.14 -2.68 -15.44
N LEU A 129 7.77 -3.02 -14.31
CA LEU A 129 9.22 -2.90 -14.11
C LEU A 129 10.02 -3.89 -14.97
N ALA A 130 9.45 -5.04 -15.32
CA ALA A 130 10.09 -6.05 -16.18
C ALA A 130 10.35 -5.55 -17.62
N HIS A 131 9.68 -4.49 -18.07
CA HIS A 131 9.94 -3.93 -19.40
C HIS A 131 11.29 -3.21 -19.47
N LYS A 132 12.16 -3.67 -20.38
CA LYS A 132 13.49 -3.09 -20.65
C LYS A 132 13.44 -1.59 -20.96
N TYR A 133 12.53 -1.16 -21.83
CA TYR A 133 12.47 0.21 -22.32
C TYR A 133 11.57 1.09 -21.44
N VAL A 134 12.08 2.26 -21.04
CA VAL A 134 11.35 3.27 -20.25
C VAL A 134 10.02 3.62 -20.90
N LYS A 135 9.99 3.79 -22.23
CA LYS A 135 8.76 4.06 -22.99
C LYS A 135 7.66 3.04 -22.69
N ASN A 136 8.00 1.76 -22.66
CA ASN A 136 7.03 0.69 -22.41
C ASN A 136 6.59 0.66 -20.94
N ARG A 137 7.52 0.91 -20.00
CA ARG A 137 7.19 1.06 -18.57
C ARG A 137 6.16 2.18 -18.35
N VAL A 138 6.37 3.33 -18.98
CA VAL A 138 5.47 4.48 -18.88
C VAL A 138 4.09 4.17 -19.48
N ILE A 139 4.04 3.55 -20.67
CA ILE A 139 2.77 3.19 -21.31
C ILE A 139 1.98 2.23 -20.41
N GLN A 140 2.62 1.16 -19.91
CA GLN A 140 1.95 0.20 -19.03
C GLN A 140 1.48 0.82 -17.72
N LEU A 141 2.29 1.70 -17.12
CA LEU A 141 1.90 2.45 -15.93
C LEU A 141 0.65 3.30 -16.19
N ILE A 142 0.59 4.01 -17.32
CA ILE A 142 -0.58 4.82 -17.70
C ILE A 142 -1.81 3.93 -17.86
N LEU A 143 -1.69 2.78 -18.54
CA LEU A 143 -2.79 1.83 -18.73
C LEU A 143 -3.31 1.26 -17.40
N VAL A 144 -2.42 0.86 -16.50
CA VAL A 144 -2.79 0.38 -15.15
C VAL A 144 -3.50 1.47 -14.36
N LEU A 145 -3.01 2.71 -14.39
CA LEU A 145 -3.66 3.85 -13.73
C LEU A 145 -5.04 4.16 -14.34
N LEU A 146 -5.19 4.07 -15.66
CA LEU A 146 -6.48 4.29 -16.33
C LEU A 146 -7.53 3.25 -15.95
N ARG A 147 -7.11 1.98 -15.81
CA ARG A 147 -7.96 0.87 -15.39
C ARG A 147 -8.38 1.01 -13.94
N ASP A 148 -7.42 1.33 -13.07
CA ASP A 148 -7.61 1.26 -11.62
C ASP A 148 -8.30 2.52 -11.07
N LEU A 149 -8.16 3.68 -11.72
CA LEU A 149 -8.82 4.93 -11.31
C LEU A 149 -10.20 5.05 -11.97
N SER A 150 -11.24 4.61 -11.26
CA SER A 150 -12.63 4.60 -11.73
C SER A 150 -13.29 5.98 -11.92
N THR A 151 -12.62 7.10 -11.60
CA THR A 151 -13.19 8.46 -11.72
C THR A 151 -12.37 9.37 -12.63
N ILE A 152 -12.98 9.80 -13.74
CA ILE A 152 -12.37 10.56 -14.84
C ILE A 152 -11.69 11.86 -14.38
N LYS A 153 -12.24 12.56 -13.37
CA LYS A 153 -11.65 13.82 -12.84
C LYS A 153 -10.36 13.65 -12.02
N LYS A 154 -10.08 12.45 -11.46
CA LYS A 154 -8.84 12.16 -10.72
C LYS A 154 -7.69 11.71 -11.62
N LYS A 155 -7.96 11.45 -12.90
CA LYS A 155 -6.99 10.90 -13.86
C LYS A 155 -5.89 11.92 -14.18
N ILE A 156 -6.24 13.16 -14.55
CA ILE A 156 -5.30 14.16 -15.10
C ILE A 156 -4.27 14.68 -14.07
N LEU A 157 -4.67 14.90 -12.82
CA LEU A 157 -3.80 15.49 -11.77
C LEU A 157 -2.79 14.50 -11.18
N LEU A 158 -3.11 13.19 -11.22
CA LEU A 158 -2.21 12.13 -10.77
C LEU A 158 -1.05 11.94 -11.76
N TYR A 159 -1.29 12.08 -13.07
CA TYR A 159 -0.25 11.96 -14.10
C TYR A 159 0.89 12.94 -13.89
N HIS A 160 0.60 14.22 -13.61
CA HIS A 160 1.65 15.23 -13.40
C HIS A 160 2.51 14.95 -12.15
N THR A 161 1.89 14.43 -11.08
CA THR A 161 2.59 14.18 -9.81
C THR A 161 3.42 12.89 -9.85
N ILE A 162 2.93 11.85 -10.54
CA ILE A 162 3.58 10.54 -10.70
C ILE A 162 4.75 10.65 -11.69
N TYR A 163 4.55 11.34 -12.82
CA TYR A 163 5.58 11.49 -13.86
C TYR A 163 6.85 12.18 -13.34
N ARG A 164 6.70 13.20 -12.48
CA ARG A 164 7.84 13.94 -11.91
C ARG A 164 8.65 13.16 -10.87
N LYS A 165 8.04 12.19 -10.17
CA LYS A 165 8.68 11.46 -9.06
C LYS A 165 9.19 10.06 -9.42
N LEU A 166 8.59 9.40 -10.43
CA LEU A 166 8.96 8.02 -10.79
C LEU A 166 10.03 7.89 -11.89
N LEU A 167 10.32 8.97 -12.63
CA LEU A 167 11.27 8.95 -13.75
C LEU A 167 12.59 9.69 -13.48
N TRP A 168 12.75 10.34 -12.31
CA TRP A 168 14.00 11.00 -11.90
C TRP A 168 14.88 10.12 -10.99
N VAL A 169 14.61 8.82 -10.94
CA VAL A 169 15.53 7.83 -10.36
C VAL A 169 16.05 6.97 -11.51
N SER A 170 16.99 7.53 -12.25
CA SER A 170 17.86 6.84 -13.21
C SER A 170 19.20 7.55 -13.24
#